data_AF-A0A1Q2SNH8-F1
#
_entry.id   AF-A0A1Q2SNH8-F1
#
_cell.length_a   1.000
_cell.length_b   1.000
_cell.length_c   1.000
_cell.angle_alpha   90.00
_cell.angle_beta   90.00
_cell.angle_gamma   90.00
#
_symmetry.space_group_name_H-M   'P 1'
#
loop_
_entity.id
_entity.type
_entity.pdbx_description
1 polymer ?
#
loop_
_entity_poly.entity_id
_entity_poly.type
_entity_poly.pdbx_seq_one_letter_code
_entity_poly.pdbx_strand_id
1 'polypeptide(L)'
;MYLFIKAKEAGLIKENVFITTKLSKFKKLVAIHVDGETQKPDMDLVLYGVGKDDAIKDLMIISLKTSLRERAGQTYKWKLLLEIATSDNPIKTKYNINYPLNKIPIVCFATINFYNEINNPQHRGMFKFFDKSFIGKPIKADFIDNLSSLIDFANNKLS
;
A
#
# COMPACT_ATOMS: atom_id res chain seq x y z
N MET A 1 -7.38 -8.36 9.14
CA MET A 1 -6.83 -9.72 9.33
C MET A 1 -7.93 -10.78 9.41
N TYR A 2 -8.77 -10.77 10.46
CA TYR A 2 -9.84 -11.75 10.63
C TYR A 2 -10.75 -11.91 9.39
N LEU A 3 -11.29 -10.82 8.87
CA LEU A 3 -12.14 -10.85 7.66
C LEU A 3 -11.44 -11.45 6.44
N PHE A 4 -10.14 -11.19 6.27
CA PHE A 4 -9.37 -11.76 5.18
C PHE A 4 -9.25 -13.28 5.33
N ILE A 5 -8.94 -13.76 6.53
CA ILE A 5 -8.84 -15.20 6.82
C ILE A 5 -10.20 -15.88 6.56
N LYS A 6 -11.31 -15.27 7.02
CA LYS A 6 -12.65 -15.79 6.75
C LYS A 6 -13.01 -15.81 5.27
N ALA A 7 -12.67 -14.77 4.52
CA ALA A 7 -12.85 -14.75 3.08
C ALA A 7 -11.98 -15.81 2.37
N LYS A 8 -10.77 -16.05 2.86
CA LYS A 8 -9.87 -17.10 2.36
C LYS A 8 -10.45 -18.50 2.61
N GLU A 9 -10.91 -18.78 3.83
CA GLU A 9 -11.60 -20.04 4.18
C GLU A 9 -12.85 -20.27 3.32
N ALA A 10 -13.55 -19.20 2.95
CA ALA A 10 -14.72 -19.24 2.06
C ALA A 10 -14.38 -19.33 0.55
N GLY A 11 -13.10 -19.44 0.18
CA GLY A 11 -12.68 -19.52 -1.24
C GLY A 11 -12.81 -18.20 -2.03
N LEU A 12 -13.06 -17.08 -1.35
CA LEU A 12 -13.21 -15.76 -1.98
C LEU A 12 -11.85 -15.11 -2.31
N ILE A 13 -10.74 -15.73 -1.91
CA ILE A 13 -9.39 -15.23 -2.13
C ILE A 13 -8.57 -16.33 -2.79
N LYS A 14 -7.89 -16.00 -3.88
CA LYS A 14 -7.01 -16.94 -4.61
C LYS A 14 -6.07 -17.69 -3.66
N GLU A 15 -5.91 -18.99 -3.85
CA GLU A 15 -5.16 -19.87 -2.94
C GLU A 15 -3.70 -19.43 -2.70
N ASN A 16 -3.07 -18.84 -3.71
CA ASN A 16 -1.68 -18.39 -3.63
C ASN A 16 -1.52 -16.93 -3.12
N VAL A 17 -2.60 -16.30 -2.66
CA VAL A 17 -2.55 -14.95 -2.07
C VAL A 17 -2.64 -15.04 -0.54
N PHE A 18 -1.70 -14.40 0.13
CA PHE A 18 -1.54 -14.44 1.58
C PHE A 18 -1.58 -13.05 2.19
N ILE A 19 -1.82 -12.98 3.50
CA ILE A 19 -1.83 -11.76 4.29
C ILE A 19 -0.89 -11.91 5.50
N THR A 20 -0.26 -10.81 5.93
CA THR A 20 0.55 -10.81 7.15
C THR A 20 0.62 -9.44 7.82
N THR A 21 0.78 -9.46 9.14
CA THR A 21 1.18 -8.33 10.00
C THR A 21 2.63 -8.47 10.49
N LYS A 22 3.36 -9.51 10.07
CA LYS A 22 4.79 -9.69 10.39
C LYS A 22 5.64 -8.94 9.36
N LEU A 23 5.77 -7.64 9.57
CA LEU A 23 6.23 -6.70 8.54
C LEU A 23 7.76 -6.57 8.42
N SER A 24 8.56 -7.04 9.39
CA SER A 24 10.01 -6.77 9.44
C SER A 24 10.75 -7.16 8.15
N LYS A 25 10.48 -8.36 7.62
CA LYS A 25 11.05 -8.84 6.35
C LYS A 25 10.61 -7.96 5.18
N PHE A 26 9.32 -7.65 5.08
CA PHE A 26 8.75 -6.87 3.99
C PHE A 26 9.24 -5.41 4.00
N LYS A 27 9.33 -4.78 5.17
CA LYS A 27 9.88 -3.41 5.31
C LYS A 27 11.32 -3.31 4.81
N LYS A 28 12.13 -4.37 4.98
CA LYS A 28 13.49 -4.43 4.44
C LYS A 28 13.48 -4.62 2.92
N LEU A 29 12.63 -5.52 2.42
CA LEU A 29 12.51 -5.79 0.98
C LEU A 29 12.20 -4.52 0.19
N VAL A 30 11.27 -3.69 0.69
CA VAL A 30 10.85 -2.48 -0.01
C VAL A 30 11.50 -1.20 0.53
N ALA A 31 12.59 -1.28 1.29
CA ALA A 31 13.24 -0.07 1.79
C ALA A 31 13.84 0.75 0.63
N ILE A 32 13.68 2.08 0.70
CA ILE A 32 14.35 3.01 -0.23
C ILE A 32 15.61 3.52 0.45
N HIS A 33 16.73 3.53 -0.26
CA HIS A 33 17.98 4.11 0.23
C HIS A 33 18.12 5.53 -0.31
N VAL A 34 18.51 6.46 0.54
CA VAL A 34 18.74 7.88 0.19
C VAL A 34 20.07 8.27 0.77
N ASP A 35 21.09 8.36 -0.08
CA ASP A 35 22.45 8.77 0.32
C ASP A 35 23.00 8.05 1.58
N GLY A 36 22.87 6.72 1.61
CA GLY A 36 23.29 5.88 2.74
C GLY A 36 22.23 5.68 3.83
N GLU A 37 21.18 6.51 3.87
CA GLU A 37 20.09 6.38 4.84
C GLU A 37 18.97 5.45 4.36
N THR A 38 18.26 4.81 5.29
CA THR A 38 17.18 3.87 4.98
C THR A 38 15.80 4.46 5.27
N GLN A 39 14.96 4.61 4.24
CA GLN A 39 13.57 5.05 4.32
C GLN A 39 12.62 3.85 4.17
N LYS A 40 12.04 3.42 5.29
CA LYS A 40 11.06 2.31 5.33
C LYS A 40 9.64 2.86 5.15
N PRO A 41 8.73 2.11 4.49
CA PRO A 41 7.33 2.49 4.43
C PRO A 41 6.65 2.42 5.79
N ASP A 42 5.68 3.31 5.96
CA ASP A 42 4.61 3.13 6.92
C ASP A 42 3.61 2.11 6.34
N MET A 43 3.69 0.87 6.84
CA MET A 43 2.83 -0.23 6.43
C MET A 43 2.25 -0.89 7.68
N ASP A 44 0.96 -1.26 7.60
CA ASP A 44 0.22 -1.90 8.70
C ASP A 44 -0.16 -3.35 8.34
N LEU A 45 -0.42 -3.60 7.05
CA LEU A 45 -0.67 -4.93 6.48
C LEU A 45 0.10 -5.12 5.18
N VAL A 46 0.41 -6.38 4.90
CA VAL A 46 0.93 -6.80 3.61
C VAL A 46 0.08 -7.94 3.08
N LEU A 47 -0.31 -7.82 1.82
CA LEU A 47 -0.85 -8.88 1.00
C LEU A 47 0.18 -9.25 -0.06
N TYR A 48 0.33 -10.53 -0.36
CA TYR A 48 1.33 -10.96 -1.34
C TYR A 48 0.88 -12.23 -2.06
N GLY A 49 1.20 -12.28 -3.35
CA GLY A 49 1.06 -13.47 -4.19
C GLY A 49 2.35 -14.28 -4.18
N VAL A 50 2.22 -15.60 -4.16
CA VAL A 50 3.34 -16.54 -4.17
C VAL A 50 3.32 -17.34 -5.47
N GLY A 51 4.50 -17.44 -6.10
CA GLY A 51 4.71 -18.24 -7.31
C GLY A 51 4.82 -19.74 -7.03
N LYS A 52 5.06 -20.54 -8.08
CA LYS A 52 5.22 -22.01 -7.97
C LYS A 52 6.50 -22.42 -7.23
N ASP A 53 7.47 -21.51 -7.13
CA ASP A 53 8.77 -21.65 -6.48
C ASP A 53 8.78 -21.09 -5.06
N ASP A 54 7.61 -20.82 -4.48
CA ASP A 54 7.41 -20.15 -3.19
C ASP A 54 8.01 -18.72 -3.11
N ALA A 55 8.43 -18.14 -4.23
CA ALA A 55 8.91 -16.77 -4.28
C ALA A 55 7.75 -15.78 -4.23
N ILE A 56 7.97 -14.64 -3.56
CA ILE A 56 7.00 -13.53 -3.56
C ILE A 56 6.97 -12.96 -4.98
N LYS A 57 5.84 -13.17 -5.66
CA LYS A 57 5.63 -12.67 -7.01
C LYS A 57 5.09 -11.27 -6.97
N ASP A 58 3.99 -11.04 -6.26
CA ASP A 58 3.32 -9.74 -6.17
C ASP A 58 3.27 -9.27 -4.72
N LEU A 59 3.37 -7.96 -4.51
CA LEU A 59 3.35 -7.36 -3.17
C LEU A 59 2.39 -6.17 -3.16
N MET A 60 1.49 -6.17 -2.18
CA MET A 60 0.60 -5.06 -1.88
C MET A 60 0.76 -4.65 -0.42
N ILE A 61 1.09 -3.40 -0.22
CA ILE A 61 1.24 -2.76 1.09
C ILE A 61 -0.05 -2.01 1.38
N ILE A 62 -0.58 -2.16 2.58
CA ILE A 62 -1.73 -1.38 3.04
C ILE A 62 -1.39 -0.67 4.33
N SER A 63 -1.57 0.64 4.32
CA SER A 63 -1.52 1.48 5.51
C SER A 63 -2.95 1.68 6.03
N LEU A 64 -3.19 1.33 7.28
CA LEU A 64 -4.49 1.38 7.94
C LEU A 64 -4.53 2.54 8.92
N LYS A 65 -5.41 3.52 8.70
CA LYS A 65 -5.54 4.68 9.60
C LYS A 65 -6.98 4.88 10.03
N THR A 66 -7.20 5.18 11.31
CA THR A 66 -8.54 5.50 11.83
C THR A 66 -8.99 6.91 11.44
N SER A 67 -8.05 7.86 11.44
CA SER A 67 -8.21 9.27 11.08
C SER A 67 -7.10 9.74 10.14
N LEU A 68 -7.30 10.87 9.46
CA LEU A 68 -6.43 11.37 8.39
C LEU A 68 -5.48 12.49 8.84
N ARG A 69 -5.08 12.48 10.11
CA ARG A 69 -4.18 13.47 10.71
C ARG A 69 -2.74 13.31 10.19
N GLU A 70 -1.76 13.90 10.87
CA GLU A 70 -0.35 13.99 10.48
C GLU A 70 0.28 12.66 10.01
N ARG A 71 -0.20 11.53 10.56
CA ARG A 71 0.29 10.17 10.23
C ARG A 71 -0.04 9.74 8.81
N ALA A 72 -1.11 10.24 8.19
CA ALA A 72 -1.44 9.91 6.81
C ALA A 72 -0.40 10.47 5.82
N GLY A 73 0.24 11.60 6.18
CA GLY A 73 1.31 12.20 5.41
C GLY A 73 2.57 11.34 5.30
N GLN A 74 2.82 10.43 6.25
CA GLN A 74 3.99 9.54 6.23
C GLN A 74 3.90 8.53 5.08
N THR A 75 2.75 7.87 4.91
CA THR A 75 2.53 6.92 3.81
C THR A 75 2.64 7.62 2.45
N TYR A 76 2.02 8.80 2.34
CA TYR A 76 2.06 9.61 1.12
C TYR A 76 3.50 10.01 0.75
N LYS A 77 4.27 10.54 1.71
CA LYS A 77 5.68 10.92 1.50
C LYS A 77 6.49 9.73 0.98
N TRP A 78 6.28 8.55 1.57
CA TRP A 78 7.01 7.36 1.17
C TRP A 78 6.64 6.89 -0.23
N LYS A 79 5.35 6.90 -0.61
CA LYS A 79 4.91 6.59 -1.98
C LYS A 79 5.48 7.57 -3.01
N LEU A 80 5.49 8.87 -2.71
CA LEU A 80 6.15 9.85 -3.59
C LEU A 80 7.64 9.57 -3.76
N LEU A 81 8.33 9.22 -2.67
CA LEU A 81 9.74 8.84 -2.73
C LEU A 81 9.96 7.56 -3.55
N LEU A 82 9.05 6.59 -3.45
CA LEU A 82 9.06 5.37 -4.26
C LEU A 82 8.96 5.71 -5.76
N GLU A 83 7.99 6.53 -6.14
CA GLU A 83 7.82 6.97 -7.54
C GLU A 83 9.08 7.66 -8.08
N ILE A 84 9.71 8.52 -7.27
CA ILE A 84 10.99 9.16 -7.63
C ILE A 84 12.11 8.14 -7.78
N ALA A 85 12.20 7.17 -6.87
CA ALA A 85 13.25 6.15 -6.88
C ALA A 85 13.14 5.20 -8.08
N THR A 86 11.92 4.97 -8.57
CA THR A 86 11.63 3.99 -9.63
C THR A 86 11.38 4.60 -11.00
N SER A 87 11.34 5.93 -11.12
CA SER A 87 11.23 6.64 -12.40
C SER A 87 12.58 7.22 -12.86
N ASP A 88 12.65 7.61 -14.12
CA ASP A 88 13.74 8.45 -14.62
C ASP A 88 13.50 9.89 -14.16
N ASN A 89 14.17 10.29 -13.09
CA ASN A 89 13.93 11.55 -12.41
C ASN A 89 15.24 12.20 -11.93
N PRO A 90 15.54 13.47 -12.28
CA PRO A 90 16.76 14.15 -11.83
C PRO A 90 16.92 14.22 -10.31
N ILE A 91 15.80 14.20 -9.55
CA ILE A 91 15.81 14.18 -8.08
C ILE A 91 16.46 12.89 -7.57
N LYS A 92 16.28 11.77 -8.28
CA LYS A 92 16.90 10.49 -7.94
C LYS A 92 18.42 10.61 -7.91
N THR A 93 19.01 11.19 -8.94
CA THR A 93 20.46 11.43 -9.02
C THR A 93 20.92 12.46 -8.00
N LYS A 94 20.18 13.57 -7.85
CA LYS A 94 20.51 14.65 -6.92
C LYS A 94 20.69 14.17 -5.47
N TYR A 95 19.85 13.24 -5.02
CA TYR A 95 19.85 12.74 -3.64
C TYR A 95 20.32 11.29 -3.52
N ASN A 96 20.96 10.74 -4.56
CA ASN A 96 21.45 9.36 -4.58
C ASN A 96 20.39 8.35 -4.09
N ILE A 97 19.18 8.44 -4.66
CA ILE A 97 18.04 7.63 -4.28
C ILE A 97 18.08 6.30 -5.02
N ASN A 98 18.02 5.19 -4.29
CA ASN A 98 18.02 3.85 -4.85
C ASN A 98 16.91 2.98 -4.26
N TYR A 99 16.23 2.23 -5.12
CA TYR A 99 15.25 1.22 -4.74
C TYR A 99 15.74 -0.16 -5.22
N PRO A 100 15.91 -1.13 -4.30
CA PRO A 100 16.67 -2.35 -4.59
C PRO A 100 15.88 -3.40 -5.39
N LEU A 101 14.56 -3.28 -5.48
CA LEU A 101 13.73 -4.27 -6.16
C LEU A 101 13.34 -3.81 -7.56
N ASN A 102 13.38 -4.73 -8.51
CA ASN A 102 12.84 -4.51 -9.85
C ASN A 102 11.31 -4.44 -9.85
N LYS A 103 10.65 -4.89 -8.77
CA LYS A 103 9.21 -4.90 -8.67
C LYS A 103 8.71 -3.93 -7.63
N ILE A 104 7.86 -3.02 -8.08
CA ILE A 104 7.26 -1.97 -7.26
C ILE A 104 6.03 -2.56 -6.56
N PRO A 105 5.90 -2.43 -5.23
CA PRO A 105 4.71 -2.86 -4.52
C PRO A 105 3.52 -1.98 -4.89
N ILE A 106 2.34 -2.58 -4.89
CA ILE A 106 1.08 -1.84 -4.93
C ILE A 106 0.89 -1.19 -3.56
N VAL A 107 0.82 0.13 -3.51
CA VAL A 107 0.71 0.91 -2.28
C VAL A 107 -0.72 1.39 -2.12
N CYS A 108 -1.41 0.81 -1.15
CA CYS A 108 -2.78 1.12 -0.82
C CYS A 108 -2.89 1.82 0.54
N PHE A 109 -3.94 2.60 0.67
CA PHE A 109 -4.32 3.22 1.93
C PHE A 109 -5.75 2.84 2.27
N ALA A 110 -6.03 2.53 3.54
CA ALA A 110 -7.39 2.27 4.00
C ALA A 110 -7.71 3.02 5.28
N THR A 111 -8.91 3.57 5.36
CA THR A 111 -9.37 4.28 6.55
C THR A 111 -10.84 4.04 6.84
N ILE A 112 -11.23 4.10 8.12
CA ILE A 112 -12.65 4.19 8.50
C ILE A 112 -13.17 5.64 8.45
N ASN A 113 -12.29 6.62 8.20
CA ASN A 113 -12.60 8.04 8.11
C ASN A 113 -13.45 8.51 9.32
N PHE A 114 -12.95 8.26 10.52
CA PHE A 114 -13.72 8.41 11.75
C PHE A 114 -14.33 9.80 11.89
N TYR A 115 -13.54 10.85 11.65
CA TYR A 115 -13.95 12.26 11.77
C TYR A 115 -14.50 12.89 10.47
N ASN A 116 -14.82 12.10 9.44
CA ASN A 116 -15.31 12.58 8.15
C ASN A 116 -14.38 13.59 7.42
N GLU A 117 -13.08 13.40 7.57
CA GLU A 117 -12.00 14.25 7.05
C GLU A 117 -11.81 14.13 5.52
N ILE A 118 -12.50 13.20 4.87
CA ILE A 118 -12.41 12.89 3.43
C ILE A 118 -12.86 14.03 2.51
N ASN A 119 -13.63 14.98 3.04
CA ASN A 119 -14.09 16.15 2.29
C ASN A 119 -13.03 17.25 2.22
N ASN A 120 -11.96 17.15 3.02
CA ASN A 120 -10.85 18.09 2.95
C ASN A 120 -10.08 17.92 1.62
N PRO A 121 -9.92 18.98 0.81
CA PRO A 121 -9.23 18.92 -0.48
C PRO A 121 -7.78 18.40 -0.39
N GLN A 122 -7.06 18.70 0.69
CA GLN A 122 -5.68 18.25 0.88
C GLN A 122 -5.62 16.74 1.07
N HIS A 123 -6.51 16.17 1.89
CA HIS A 123 -6.61 14.72 2.05
C HIS A 123 -7.04 14.05 0.75
N ARG A 124 -7.99 14.64 0.00
CA ARG A 124 -8.38 14.15 -1.32
C ARG A 124 -7.22 14.14 -2.31
N GLY A 125 -6.40 15.20 -2.31
CA GLY A 125 -5.18 15.27 -3.11
C GLY A 125 -4.19 14.19 -2.73
N MET A 126 -3.96 13.98 -1.42
CA MET A 126 -3.10 12.93 -0.89
C MET A 126 -3.52 11.52 -1.37
N PHE A 127 -4.81 11.21 -1.38
CA PHE A 127 -5.30 9.88 -1.81
C PHE A 127 -4.98 9.53 -3.25
N LYS A 128 -4.80 10.52 -4.13
CA LYS A 128 -4.49 10.30 -5.55
C LYS A 128 -3.10 9.74 -5.79
N PHE A 129 -2.21 9.79 -4.80
CA PHE A 129 -0.86 9.24 -4.92
C PHE A 129 -0.79 7.74 -4.65
N PHE A 130 -1.78 7.18 -3.93
CA PHE A 130 -1.84 5.75 -3.69
C PHE A 130 -2.40 5.04 -4.92
N ASP A 131 -1.93 3.82 -5.17
CA ASP A 131 -2.43 3.00 -6.29
C ASP A 131 -3.91 2.67 -6.08
N LYS A 132 -4.34 2.57 -4.81
CA LYS A 132 -5.74 2.51 -4.44
C LYS A 132 -5.98 3.01 -3.02
N SER A 133 -7.09 3.73 -2.82
CA SER A 133 -7.54 4.16 -1.50
C SER A 133 -8.89 3.54 -1.17
N PHE A 134 -9.05 3.08 0.06
CA PHE A 134 -10.26 2.42 0.56
C PHE A 134 -10.85 3.15 1.76
N ILE A 135 -12.17 3.23 1.82
CA ILE A 135 -12.88 3.83 2.95
C ILE A 135 -13.95 2.89 3.53
N GLY A 136 -14.01 2.79 4.85
CA GLY A 136 -14.98 1.98 5.58
C GLY A 136 -16.39 2.58 5.69
N LYS A 137 -16.70 3.61 4.90
CA LYS A 137 -18.01 4.30 4.87
C LYS A 137 -18.45 4.43 3.42
N PRO A 138 -19.77 4.37 3.12
CA PRO A 138 -20.26 4.60 1.76
C PRO A 138 -19.75 5.92 1.21
N ILE A 139 -19.10 5.88 0.04
CA ILE A 139 -18.62 7.07 -0.67
C ILE A 139 -18.97 6.98 -2.15
N LYS A 140 -19.20 8.15 -2.77
CA LYS A 140 -19.29 8.31 -4.22
C LYS A 140 -18.16 9.24 -4.67
N ALA A 141 -16.99 8.67 -4.95
CA ALA A 141 -15.81 9.40 -5.40
C ALA A 141 -15.01 8.52 -6.38
N ASP A 142 -14.50 9.12 -7.46
CA ASP A 142 -13.88 8.35 -8.56
C ASP A 142 -12.53 7.70 -8.21
N PHE A 143 -11.88 8.17 -7.15
CA PHE A 143 -10.52 7.75 -6.77
C PHE A 143 -10.43 7.05 -5.39
N ILE A 144 -11.58 6.81 -4.73
CA ILE A 144 -11.66 6.13 -3.44
C ILE A 144 -12.75 5.09 -3.52
N ASP A 145 -12.43 3.84 -3.21
CA ASP A 145 -13.40 2.76 -3.21
C ASP A 145 -13.88 2.43 -1.80
N ASN A 146 -15.03 1.78 -1.69
CA ASN A 146 -15.46 1.19 -0.42
C ASN A 146 -14.52 0.07 0.00
N LEU A 147 -14.26 -0.07 1.30
CA LEU A 147 -13.38 -1.11 1.85
C LEU A 147 -13.81 -2.53 1.49
N SER A 148 -15.11 -2.75 1.22
CA SER A 148 -15.64 -4.02 0.74
C SER A 148 -15.01 -4.50 -0.57
N SER A 149 -14.58 -3.58 -1.44
CA SER A 149 -13.93 -3.90 -2.73
C SER A 149 -12.47 -4.34 -2.61
N LEU A 150 -11.87 -4.27 -1.42
CA LEU A 150 -10.45 -4.57 -1.21
C LEU A 150 -10.09 -5.99 -1.63
N ILE A 151 -10.95 -6.97 -1.33
CA ILE A 151 -10.71 -8.38 -1.68
C ILE A 151 -10.70 -8.56 -3.21
N ASP A 152 -11.68 -8.00 -3.91
CA ASP A 152 -11.76 -8.07 -5.37
C ASP A 152 -10.55 -7.40 -6.01
N PHE A 153 -10.17 -6.23 -5.49
CA PHE A 153 -8.96 -5.52 -5.94
C PHE A 153 -7.70 -6.36 -5.73
N ALA A 154 -7.54 -6.97 -4.55
CA ALA A 154 -6.41 -7.84 -4.24
C ALA A 154 -6.35 -9.07 -5.17
N ASN A 155 -7.48 -9.74 -5.40
CA ASN A 155 -7.54 -10.87 -6.33
C ASN A 155 -7.17 -10.47 -7.76
N ASN A 156 -7.60 -9.30 -8.22
CA ASN A 156 -7.29 -8.84 -9.57
C ASN A 156 -5.81 -8.47 -9.75
N LYS A 157 -5.15 -8.02 -8.68
CA LYS A 157 -3.77 -7.51 -8.75
C LYS A 157 -2.70 -8.48 -8.29
N LEU A 158 -3.04 -9.46 -7.47
CA LEU A 158 -2.10 -10.45 -6.93
C LEU A 158 -2.30 -11.79 -7.65
N SER A 159 -1.17 -12.41 -8.00
CA SER A 159 -1.11 -13.63 -8.81
C SER A 159 -0.02 -14.59 -8.38
#